data_AF-A0AAD9KHL7-F1
#
_entry.id   AF-A0AAD9KHL7-F1
#
_cell.length_a   1.000
_cell.length_b   1.000
_cell.length_c   1.000
_cell.angle_alpha   90.00
_cell.angle_beta   90.00
_cell.angle_gamma   90.00
#
_symmetry.space_group_name_H-M   'P 1'
#
loop_
_entity.id
_entity.type
_entity.pdbx_description
1 polymer ?
#
loop_
_entity_poly.entity_id
_entity_poly.type
_entity_poly.pdbx_seq_one_letter_code
_entity_poly.pdbx_strand_id
1 'polypeptide(L)'
;MAYPGYLCFILLLCTLVARGLSGRVLPPSGAIVVRSCEPIRITMCRGLGYNVTGMPNLVGHETQQDAELQLTTFTPLVQYGCSDRLRFFLCAVYVPMCTVKVRQPIGPCRPMCERVRDDCRPVLHEFGFPWPAALDCSQFPASNDLDHMCMDGPSPGSDTSGQRVDYTLPLPRAPPSLPPSPPPSAACRHLRHPGAYVYVNRTERCAVRCGADALFTSGEKRLTETWMSVCAALCFLSTLFAVLTFLVDPRRFRYPERPVIALAMCQCACAVAYGVRLAAGSRRVACDRLTGALIGDGLGNTDCTIVFLLLYYFGTAASLWWVILTVTWFLSAGLRWSHDAIERYSSHFHLVAWAAPAVQTIVVLVSRAVDADELTGMCYVGHARARSLVAFALAPLATHLAVGVGFTVAAYAALFRYRSRVRSGVEKTAKLEQFMVRVGVFCLLCALPVTCIVACLAYEYVNSATWRLPGSSAKPGVEIFMLKIVMSLIVGMTTGPWTWSRQTIDSWRKFARRMRARCCCDDRARAARRKRAVPQYHYHGSAHVTTPAIYYRTYSAVDSSSKHKTSGSVTVV
;
A
#
# COMPACT_ATOMS: atom_id res chain seq x y z
N MET A 1 -6.64 1.11 32.82
CA MET A 1 -6.92 -0.32 32.61
C MET A 1 -7.98 -0.45 31.51
N ALA A 2 -7.60 -0.28 30.25
CA ALA A 2 -8.52 -0.34 29.09
C ALA A 2 -8.17 -1.46 28.08
N TYR A 3 -7.14 -2.25 28.40
CA TYR A 3 -6.57 -3.27 27.51
C TYR A 3 -7.33 -4.61 27.44
N PRO A 4 -8.08 -5.09 28.46
CA PRO A 4 -8.69 -6.43 28.40
C PRO A 4 -9.77 -6.56 27.32
N GLY A 5 -10.68 -5.58 27.21
CA GLY A 5 -11.74 -5.59 26.20
C GLY A 5 -11.19 -5.40 24.78
N TYR A 6 -10.13 -4.61 24.64
CA TYR A 6 -9.47 -4.36 23.36
C TYR A 6 -8.68 -5.58 22.87
N LEU A 7 -7.93 -6.24 23.76
CA LEU A 7 -7.24 -7.49 23.47
C LEU A 7 -8.24 -8.60 23.13
N CYS A 8 -9.37 -8.68 23.83
CA CYS A 8 -10.45 -9.61 23.52
C CYS A 8 -11.03 -9.35 22.13
N PHE A 9 -11.34 -8.10 21.79
CA PHE A 9 -11.86 -7.73 20.46
C PHE A 9 -10.88 -8.08 19.33
N ILE A 10 -9.59 -7.79 19.52
CA ILE A 10 -8.53 -8.18 18.59
C ILE A 10 -8.44 -9.69 18.45
N LEU A 11 -8.37 -10.42 19.57
CA LEU A 11 -8.24 -11.88 19.55
C LEU A 11 -9.49 -12.53 18.94
N LEU A 12 -10.67 -11.95 19.13
CA LEU A 12 -11.93 -12.42 18.54
C LEU A 12 -11.94 -12.21 17.02
N LEU A 13 -11.46 -11.06 16.54
CA LEU A 13 -11.19 -10.83 15.11
C LEU A 13 -10.15 -11.79 14.54
N CYS A 14 -9.02 -11.98 15.22
CA CYS A 14 -7.96 -12.89 14.79
C CYS A 14 -8.40 -14.36 14.80
N THR A 15 -9.25 -14.78 15.74
CA THR A 15 -9.77 -16.16 15.81
C THR A 15 -10.86 -16.42 14.79
N LEU A 16 -11.72 -15.44 14.48
CA LEU A 16 -12.63 -15.49 13.33
C LEU A 16 -11.85 -15.64 12.01
N VAL A 17 -10.71 -14.97 11.91
CA VAL A 17 -9.81 -15.03 10.75
C VAL A 17 -9.02 -16.34 10.69
N ALA A 18 -8.51 -16.85 11.82
CA ALA A 18 -7.88 -18.17 11.87
C ALA A 18 -8.86 -19.28 11.44
N ARG A 19 -10.16 -19.13 11.78
CA ARG A 19 -11.22 -20.01 11.29
C ARG A 19 -11.51 -19.83 9.79
N GLY A 20 -11.38 -18.62 9.24
CA GLY A 20 -11.44 -18.36 7.80
C GLY A 20 -10.23 -18.88 7.01
N LEU A 21 -9.03 -18.76 7.58
CA LEU A 21 -7.75 -19.27 7.03
C LEU A 21 -7.66 -20.81 7.12
N SER A 22 -8.32 -21.43 8.10
CA SER A 22 -8.52 -22.88 8.15
C SER A 22 -9.42 -23.41 7.03
N GLY A 23 -10.07 -22.52 6.27
CA GLY A 23 -10.67 -22.83 4.97
C GLY A 23 -9.60 -23.00 3.88
N ARG A 24 -8.89 -24.13 3.90
CA ARG A 24 -7.97 -24.62 2.85
C ARG A 24 -6.76 -23.73 2.55
N VAL A 25 -5.79 -23.71 3.47
CA VAL A 25 -4.37 -23.65 3.08
C VAL A 25 -3.82 -25.08 3.17
N LEU A 26 -3.99 -25.84 2.09
CA LEU A 26 -3.22 -27.07 1.89
C LEU A 26 -1.98 -26.70 1.05
N PRO A 27 -0.76 -27.08 1.48
CA PRO A 27 0.39 -27.06 0.59
C PRO A 27 0.15 -28.13 -0.48
N PRO A 28 0.49 -27.92 -1.77
CA PRO A 28 0.37 -28.98 -2.75
C PRO A 28 1.52 -29.98 -2.53
N SER A 29 1.24 -31.05 -1.81
CA SER A 29 2.01 -32.29 -1.90
C SER A 29 1.52 -33.09 -3.10
N GLY A 30 2.42 -33.31 -4.07
CA GLY A 30 2.45 -34.54 -4.85
C GLY A 30 1.30 -34.84 -5.82
N ALA A 31 0.64 -33.83 -6.40
CA ALA A 31 -0.17 -34.09 -7.60
C ALA A 31 0.76 -34.24 -8.80
N ILE A 32 0.59 -35.32 -9.58
CA ILE A 32 1.25 -35.54 -10.87
C ILE A 32 1.09 -34.26 -11.70
N VAL A 33 2.20 -33.57 -11.97
CA VAL A 33 2.21 -32.38 -12.82
C VAL A 33 1.91 -32.83 -14.24
N VAL A 34 0.63 -32.83 -14.60
CA VAL A 34 0.22 -32.81 -16.00
C VAL A 34 0.63 -31.44 -16.51
N ARG A 35 1.65 -31.39 -17.36
CA ARG A 35 2.10 -30.12 -17.95
C ARG A 35 0.99 -29.57 -18.84
N SER A 36 0.62 -28.32 -18.63
CA SER A 36 -0.39 -27.64 -19.43
C SER A 36 0.24 -27.23 -20.76
N CYS A 37 -0.18 -27.86 -21.87
CA CYS A 37 0.20 -27.43 -23.21
C CYS A 37 -0.70 -26.28 -23.65
N GLU A 38 -0.14 -25.26 -24.31
CA GLU A 38 -0.85 -24.10 -24.82
C GLU A 38 -0.65 -23.93 -26.33
N PRO A 39 -1.62 -23.35 -27.06
CA PRO A 39 -1.48 -23.15 -28.50
C PRO A 39 -0.35 -22.16 -28.85
N ILE A 40 0.35 -22.43 -29.94
CA ILE A 40 1.44 -21.57 -30.44
C ILE A 40 0.84 -20.25 -30.97
N ARG A 41 1.22 -19.14 -30.35
CA ARG A 41 0.73 -17.80 -30.72
C ARG A 41 1.65 -17.07 -31.68
N ILE A 42 2.95 -17.38 -31.62
CA ILE A 42 4.03 -16.76 -32.40
C ILE A 42 3.81 -17.02 -33.89
N THR A 43 3.69 -15.94 -34.67
CA THR A 43 3.31 -16.00 -36.09
C THR A 43 4.29 -16.80 -36.94
N MET A 44 5.60 -16.61 -36.76
CA MET A 44 6.63 -17.33 -37.51
C MET A 44 6.68 -18.84 -37.20
N CYS A 45 6.13 -19.26 -36.05
CA CYS A 45 6.16 -20.66 -35.62
C CYS A 45 4.84 -21.41 -35.85
N ARG A 46 3.88 -20.82 -36.58
CA ARG A 46 2.67 -21.52 -37.01
C ARG A 46 2.93 -22.36 -38.25
N GLY A 47 2.21 -23.49 -38.36
CA GLY A 47 2.25 -24.37 -39.54
C GLY A 47 3.46 -25.31 -39.60
N LEU A 48 4.13 -25.58 -38.47
CA LEU A 48 5.34 -26.42 -38.41
C LEU A 48 5.06 -27.91 -38.20
N GLY A 49 3.82 -28.38 -38.36
CA GLY A 49 3.43 -29.77 -38.09
C GLY A 49 3.00 -30.06 -36.64
N TYR A 50 3.17 -29.10 -35.73
CA TYR A 50 2.57 -29.11 -34.39
C TYR A 50 1.99 -27.73 -34.04
N ASN A 51 1.00 -27.71 -33.14
CA ASN A 51 0.21 -26.50 -32.83
C ASN A 51 0.20 -26.13 -31.35
N VAL A 52 0.77 -26.95 -30.48
CA VAL A 52 0.83 -26.75 -29.03
C VAL A 52 2.26 -26.82 -28.51
N THR A 53 2.57 -25.94 -27.58
CA THR A 53 3.86 -25.79 -26.91
C THR A 53 3.69 -25.87 -25.40
N GLY A 54 4.81 -25.99 -24.67
CA GLY A 54 4.83 -25.98 -23.22
C GLY A 54 5.95 -25.08 -22.72
N MET A 55 5.60 -24.12 -21.87
CA MET A 55 6.56 -23.24 -21.18
C MET A 55 6.95 -23.84 -19.81
N PRO A 56 8.15 -23.58 -19.28
CA PRO A 56 9.26 -22.85 -19.91
C PRO A 56 9.86 -23.62 -21.11
N ASN A 57 10.35 -22.87 -22.11
CA ASN A 57 11.01 -23.45 -23.30
C ASN A 57 12.46 -23.90 -22.99
N LEU A 58 13.17 -24.43 -23.99
CA LEU A 58 14.50 -25.02 -23.81
C LEU A 58 15.60 -24.00 -23.46
N VAL A 59 15.32 -22.71 -23.66
CA VAL A 59 16.24 -21.61 -23.34
C VAL A 59 15.83 -20.84 -22.07
N GLY A 60 14.80 -21.32 -21.35
CA GLY A 60 14.40 -20.79 -20.05
C GLY A 60 13.40 -19.62 -20.06
N HIS A 61 12.78 -19.30 -21.20
CA HIS A 61 11.68 -18.32 -21.22
C HIS A 61 10.42 -18.93 -20.61
N GLU A 62 9.76 -18.17 -19.73
CA GLU A 62 8.53 -18.56 -19.05
C GLU A 62 7.28 -18.28 -19.91
N THR A 63 7.37 -17.38 -20.90
CA THR A 63 6.24 -17.01 -21.75
C THR A 63 6.60 -17.06 -23.24
N GLN A 64 5.60 -17.36 -24.10
CA GLN A 64 5.77 -17.26 -25.55
C GLN A 64 6.08 -15.84 -26.02
N GLN A 65 5.70 -14.79 -25.26
CA GLN A 65 5.99 -13.41 -25.62
C GLN A 65 7.48 -13.09 -25.49
N ASP A 66 8.11 -13.56 -24.41
CA ASP A 66 9.56 -13.39 -24.22
C ASP A 66 10.34 -14.19 -25.28
N ALA A 67 9.85 -15.40 -25.59
CA ALA A 67 10.38 -16.20 -26.67
C ALA A 67 10.21 -15.54 -28.05
N GLU A 68 9.06 -14.88 -28.30
CA GLU A 68 8.80 -14.13 -29.55
C GLU A 68 9.75 -12.95 -29.70
N LEU A 69 10.00 -12.18 -28.64
CA LEU A 69 10.95 -11.07 -28.67
C LEU A 69 12.35 -11.55 -29.10
N GLN A 70 12.84 -12.65 -28.52
CA GLN A 70 14.13 -13.22 -28.92
C GLN A 70 14.10 -13.87 -30.30
N LEU A 71 13.00 -14.49 -30.70
CA LEU A 71 12.85 -15.05 -32.05
C LEU A 71 12.85 -13.96 -33.13
N THR A 72 12.27 -12.79 -32.85
CA THR A 72 12.22 -11.69 -33.83
C THR A 72 13.61 -11.17 -34.19
N THR A 73 14.61 -11.30 -33.32
CA THR A 73 16.00 -10.92 -33.64
C THR A 73 16.64 -11.82 -34.70
N PHE A 74 16.12 -13.03 -34.89
CA PHE A 74 16.56 -13.95 -35.95
C PHE A 74 15.80 -13.76 -37.26
N THR A 75 14.78 -12.89 -37.32
CA THR A 75 14.01 -12.63 -38.55
C THR A 75 14.89 -12.28 -39.76
N PRO A 76 15.91 -11.40 -39.64
CA PRO A 76 16.79 -11.09 -40.77
C PRO A 76 17.55 -12.33 -41.28
N LEU A 77 18.00 -13.20 -40.37
CA LEU A 77 18.72 -14.43 -40.72
C LEU A 77 17.79 -15.48 -41.37
N VAL A 78 16.54 -15.56 -40.90
CA VAL A 78 15.50 -16.39 -41.52
C VAL A 78 15.15 -15.90 -42.93
N GLN A 79 15.08 -14.58 -43.12
CA GLN A 79 14.83 -13.98 -44.44
C GLN A 79 16.04 -14.09 -45.38
N TYR A 80 17.26 -14.06 -44.84
CA TYR A 80 18.48 -14.33 -45.60
C TYR A 80 18.47 -15.74 -46.19
N GLY A 81 17.85 -16.71 -45.49
CA GLY A 81 17.63 -18.05 -46.04
C GLY A 81 18.88 -18.92 -46.11
N CYS A 82 19.78 -18.82 -45.11
CA CYS A 82 20.99 -19.64 -45.06
C CYS A 82 20.71 -21.15 -44.97
N SER A 83 19.60 -21.56 -44.36
CA SER A 83 19.16 -22.95 -44.26
C SER A 83 17.64 -23.05 -44.32
N ASP A 84 17.12 -23.97 -45.12
CA ASP A 84 15.67 -24.23 -45.24
C ASP A 84 15.05 -24.73 -43.92
N ARG A 85 15.89 -25.22 -43.01
CA ARG A 85 15.49 -25.76 -41.70
C ARG A 85 15.59 -24.74 -40.57
N LEU A 86 16.15 -23.55 -40.81
CA LEU A 86 16.41 -22.57 -39.76
C LEU A 86 15.14 -22.16 -39.01
N ARG A 87 14.07 -21.87 -39.75
CA ARG A 87 12.77 -21.50 -39.16
C ARG A 87 12.21 -22.59 -38.25
N PHE A 88 12.23 -23.84 -38.73
CA PHE A 88 11.77 -24.99 -37.94
C PHE A 88 12.66 -25.21 -36.71
N PHE A 89 13.99 -25.11 -36.86
CA PHE A 89 14.95 -25.24 -35.75
C PHE A 89 14.73 -24.20 -34.66
N LEU A 90 14.65 -22.92 -35.00
CA LEU A 90 14.43 -21.85 -34.03
C LEU A 90 13.10 -22.09 -33.28
N CYS A 91 12.03 -22.41 -33.98
CA CYS A 91 10.76 -22.68 -33.34
C CYS A 91 10.77 -23.95 -32.47
N ALA A 92 11.51 -24.99 -32.86
CA ALA A 92 11.70 -26.19 -32.05
C ALA A 92 12.47 -25.92 -30.74
N VAL A 93 13.30 -24.87 -30.68
CA VAL A 93 14.05 -24.48 -29.47
C VAL A 93 13.24 -23.53 -28.59
N TYR A 94 12.69 -22.46 -29.18
CA TYR A 94 12.02 -21.38 -28.45
C TYR A 94 10.54 -21.67 -28.18
N VAL A 95 9.93 -22.59 -28.94
CA VAL A 95 8.50 -22.96 -28.85
C VAL A 95 8.36 -24.48 -29.07
N PRO A 96 8.99 -25.30 -28.23
CA PRO A 96 9.11 -26.74 -28.45
C PRO A 96 7.75 -27.45 -28.37
N MET A 97 7.65 -28.63 -28.98
CA MET A 97 6.39 -29.41 -28.99
C MET A 97 6.04 -29.90 -27.59
N CYS A 98 4.75 -29.83 -27.22
CA CYS A 98 4.23 -30.31 -25.95
C CYS A 98 3.20 -31.42 -26.13
N THR A 99 3.27 -32.44 -25.28
CA THR A 99 2.25 -33.49 -25.17
C THR A 99 2.03 -33.84 -23.70
N VAL A 100 0.78 -34.16 -23.35
CA VAL A 100 0.41 -34.54 -21.98
C VAL A 100 1.05 -35.86 -21.51
N LYS A 101 1.62 -36.63 -22.44
CA LYS A 101 2.28 -37.92 -22.18
C LYS A 101 3.74 -37.79 -21.75
N VAL A 102 4.35 -36.61 -21.94
CA VAL A 102 5.79 -36.40 -21.73
C VAL A 102 5.99 -35.17 -20.84
N ARG A 103 6.85 -35.30 -19.82
CA ARG A 103 7.06 -34.23 -18.82
C ARG A 103 7.87 -33.05 -19.37
N GLN A 104 8.84 -33.32 -20.24
CA GLN A 104 9.71 -32.31 -20.86
C GLN A 104 9.24 -31.95 -22.27
N PRO A 105 9.47 -30.70 -22.73
CA PRO A 105 9.10 -30.31 -24.07
C PRO A 105 10.04 -30.98 -25.07
N ILE A 106 9.50 -31.40 -26.21
CA ILE A 106 10.27 -32.11 -27.24
C ILE A 106 10.91 -31.06 -28.15
N GLY A 107 12.24 -31.04 -28.18
CA GLY A 107 13.09 -30.11 -28.94
C GLY A 107 13.64 -30.68 -30.25
N PRO A 108 14.58 -29.99 -30.92
CA PRO A 108 15.23 -30.51 -32.12
C PRO A 108 16.26 -31.60 -31.78
N CYS A 109 16.52 -32.52 -32.70
CA CYS A 109 17.66 -33.44 -32.60
C CYS A 109 18.98 -32.74 -32.99
N ARG A 110 20.09 -33.19 -32.41
CA ARG A 110 21.45 -32.66 -32.65
C ARG A 110 21.84 -32.61 -34.13
N PRO A 111 21.59 -33.64 -34.97
CA PRO A 111 21.94 -33.56 -36.40
C PRO A 111 21.20 -32.45 -37.15
N MET A 112 20.02 -32.01 -36.68
CA MET A 112 19.31 -30.88 -37.27
C MET A 112 19.95 -29.56 -36.88
N CYS A 113 20.35 -29.41 -35.60
CA CYS A 113 21.09 -28.26 -35.11
C CYS A 113 22.43 -28.09 -35.84
N GLU A 114 23.20 -29.17 -35.98
CA GLU A 114 24.53 -29.13 -36.61
C GLU A 114 24.45 -28.69 -38.07
N ARG A 115 23.46 -29.19 -38.82
CA ARG A 115 23.20 -28.76 -40.21
C ARG A 115 22.86 -27.27 -40.29
N VAL A 116 21.90 -26.80 -39.50
CA VAL A 116 21.52 -25.37 -39.48
C VAL A 116 22.69 -24.49 -39.05
N ARG A 117 23.49 -24.95 -38.07
CA ARG A 117 24.69 -24.26 -37.61
C ARG A 117 25.72 -24.18 -38.74
N ASP A 118 26.00 -25.27 -39.43
CA ASP A 118 27.04 -25.29 -40.47
C ASP A 118 26.64 -24.43 -41.69
N ASP A 119 25.34 -24.37 -42.02
CA ASP A 119 24.78 -23.51 -43.05
C ASP A 119 24.80 -22.01 -42.68
N CYS A 120 24.43 -21.67 -41.43
CA CYS A 120 24.19 -20.27 -41.02
C CYS A 120 25.33 -19.63 -40.23
N ARG A 121 26.27 -20.40 -39.68
CA ARG A 121 27.44 -19.89 -38.95
C ARG A 121 28.36 -19.02 -39.83
N PRO A 122 28.64 -19.35 -41.11
CA PRO A 122 29.45 -18.48 -41.96
C PRO A 122 28.83 -17.10 -42.14
N VAL A 123 27.51 -17.04 -42.33
CA VAL A 123 26.74 -15.80 -42.46
C VAL A 123 26.82 -14.97 -41.17
N LEU A 124 26.61 -15.59 -40.00
CA LEU A 124 26.74 -14.88 -38.73
C LEU A 124 28.15 -14.33 -38.50
N HIS A 125 29.18 -15.10 -38.86
CA HIS A 125 30.56 -14.68 -38.72
C HIS A 125 30.92 -13.51 -39.65
N GLU A 126 30.38 -13.48 -40.87
CA GLU A 126 30.53 -12.34 -41.80
C GLU A 126 30.01 -11.03 -41.20
N PHE A 127 28.92 -11.09 -40.44
CA PHE A 127 28.36 -9.94 -39.72
C PHE A 127 28.94 -9.73 -38.31
N GLY A 128 30.00 -10.45 -37.93
CA GLY A 128 30.70 -10.28 -36.65
C GLY A 128 30.01 -10.91 -35.43
N PHE A 129 29.08 -11.84 -35.63
CA PHE A 129 28.37 -12.53 -34.57
C PHE A 129 28.82 -14.00 -34.41
N PRO A 130 29.14 -14.46 -33.19
CA PRO A 130 29.40 -15.88 -32.94
C PRO A 130 28.09 -16.69 -32.93
N TRP A 131 28.20 -18.02 -33.06
CA TRP A 131 27.05 -18.90 -32.85
C TRP A 131 26.55 -18.79 -31.39
N PRO A 132 25.25 -18.52 -31.14
CA PRO A 132 24.75 -18.28 -29.79
C PRO A 132 24.89 -19.50 -28.87
N ALA A 133 25.32 -19.28 -27.62
CA ALA A 133 25.43 -20.35 -26.62
C ALA A 133 24.10 -21.06 -26.31
N ALA A 134 22.97 -20.33 -26.44
CA ALA A 134 21.63 -20.89 -26.29
C ALA A 134 21.23 -21.86 -27.41
N LEU A 135 21.98 -21.91 -28.51
CA LEU A 135 21.77 -22.80 -29.65
C LEU A 135 22.90 -23.82 -29.81
N ASP A 136 23.71 -24.05 -28.78
CA ASP A 136 24.80 -25.04 -28.84
C ASP A 136 24.24 -26.45 -29.03
N CYS A 137 24.67 -27.10 -30.12
CA CYS A 137 24.16 -28.39 -30.55
C CYS A 137 24.51 -29.53 -29.58
N SER A 138 25.52 -29.35 -28.72
CA SER A 138 25.86 -30.30 -27.66
C SER A 138 24.70 -30.55 -26.69
N GLN A 139 23.80 -29.57 -26.52
CA GLN A 139 22.67 -29.60 -25.59
C GLN A 139 21.47 -30.43 -26.09
N PHE A 140 21.46 -30.84 -27.37
CA PHE A 140 20.35 -31.58 -27.96
C PHE A 140 20.65 -33.10 -28.08
N PRO A 141 19.63 -33.98 -28.01
CA PRO A 141 19.82 -35.44 -28.15
C PRO A 141 20.37 -35.85 -29.52
N ALA A 142 21.19 -36.90 -29.57
CA ALA A 142 21.84 -37.37 -30.80
C ALA A 142 20.86 -38.02 -31.78
N SER A 143 19.83 -38.71 -31.27
CA SER A 143 18.82 -39.42 -32.05
C SER A 143 17.50 -39.43 -31.28
N ASN A 144 16.40 -39.53 -32.02
CA ASN A 144 15.07 -39.74 -31.46
C ASN A 144 14.92 -41.24 -31.09
N ASP A 145 15.01 -41.56 -29.79
CA ASP A 145 14.90 -42.93 -29.26
C ASP A 145 13.85 -43.04 -28.14
N LEU A 146 13.70 -44.24 -27.55
CA LEU A 146 12.69 -44.50 -26.51
C LEU A 146 12.93 -43.70 -25.21
N ASP A 147 14.16 -43.30 -24.94
CA ASP A 147 14.56 -42.60 -23.71
C ASP A 147 14.72 -41.08 -23.96
N HIS A 148 14.96 -40.65 -25.20
CA HIS A 148 15.23 -39.28 -25.62
C HIS A 148 14.42 -38.92 -26.88
N MET A 149 13.29 -38.26 -26.68
CA MET A 149 12.44 -37.76 -27.77
C MET A 149 12.96 -36.43 -28.32
N CYS A 150 13.16 -36.35 -29.63
CA CYS A 150 13.51 -35.11 -30.33
C CYS A 150 12.95 -35.10 -31.77
N MET A 151 12.95 -33.92 -32.41
CA MET A 151 12.44 -33.71 -33.77
C MET A 151 13.58 -33.65 -34.80
N ASP A 152 13.52 -34.53 -35.81
CA ASP A 152 14.51 -34.58 -36.90
C ASP A 152 14.33 -33.46 -37.94
N GLY A 153 13.15 -32.84 -37.96
CA GLY A 153 12.76 -31.78 -38.90
C GLY A 153 12.26 -32.28 -40.26
N PRO A 154 11.66 -31.39 -41.06
CA PRO A 154 11.04 -31.76 -42.35
C PRO A 154 12.10 -32.31 -43.33
N SER A 155 11.84 -33.45 -43.97
CA SER A 155 12.77 -34.03 -44.97
C SER A 155 12.97 -33.09 -46.16
N PRO A 156 14.16 -33.06 -46.79
CA PRO A 156 14.34 -32.30 -48.03
C PRO A 156 13.49 -32.98 -49.12
N GLY A 157 12.46 -32.29 -49.63
CA GLY A 157 11.70 -32.73 -50.81
C GLY A 157 10.22 -33.12 -50.64
N SER A 158 9.55 -32.83 -49.52
CA SER A 158 8.08 -32.98 -49.45
C SER A 158 7.37 -31.69 -49.86
N ASP A 159 7.39 -31.40 -51.16
CA ASP A 159 6.44 -30.50 -51.80
C ASP A 159 5.05 -31.14 -51.80
N THR A 160 4.06 -30.46 -51.23
CA THR A 160 2.65 -30.68 -51.58
C THR A 160 2.06 -29.40 -52.15
N SER A 161 2.02 -29.40 -53.49
CA SER A 161 1.02 -28.75 -54.36
C SER A 161 0.69 -27.27 -54.11
N GLY A 162 1.46 -26.41 -54.79
CA GLY A 162 0.96 -25.43 -55.76
C GLY A 162 -0.25 -24.57 -55.43
N GLN A 163 0.02 -23.28 -55.19
CA GLN A 163 -0.73 -22.23 -55.86
C GLN A 163 0.21 -21.08 -56.24
N ARG A 164 0.54 -21.00 -57.54
CA ARG A 164 1.18 -19.83 -58.15
C ARG A 164 0.28 -18.63 -57.94
N VAL A 165 0.81 -17.57 -57.34
CA VAL A 165 0.31 -16.22 -57.59
C VAL A 165 1.48 -15.43 -58.16
N ASP A 166 1.39 -15.19 -59.46
CA ASP A 166 2.24 -14.30 -60.21
C ASP A 166 1.88 -12.85 -59.83
N TYR A 167 2.87 -12.08 -59.39
CA TYR A 167 2.73 -10.63 -59.24
C TYR A 167 3.90 -9.96 -59.96
N THR A 168 3.67 -9.63 -61.22
CA THR A 168 4.20 -8.41 -61.84
C THR A 168 4.09 -7.23 -60.87
N LEU A 169 5.22 -6.58 -60.61
CA LEU A 169 5.35 -5.37 -59.81
C LEU A 169 4.51 -4.20 -60.35
N PRO A 170 3.81 -3.47 -59.46
CA PRO A 170 3.67 -2.04 -59.59
C PRO A 170 4.50 -1.31 -58.52
N LEU A 171 5.13 -0.21 -58.95
CA LEU A 171 5.89 0.75 -58.15
C LEU A 171 5.16 1.26 -56.87
N PRO A 172 5.91 1.76 -55.88
CA PRO A 172 5.46 1.86 -54.49
C PRO A 172 4.39 2.94 -54.30
N ARG A 173 3.22 2.51 -53.77
CA ARG A 173 2.33 3.40 -53.03
C ARG A 173 2.79 3.47 -51.58
N ALA A 174 2.58 4.66 -51.01
CA ALA A 174 2.83 5.13 -49.65
C ALA A 174 2.79 4.05 -48.54
N PRO A 175 3.57 4.24 -47.45
CA PRO A 175 3.82 3.20 -46.44
C PRO A 175 2.50 2.60 -45.91
N PRO A 176 2.38 1.27 -45.81
CA PRO A 176 1.24 0.65 -45.17
C PRO A 176 1.26 1.03 -43.70
N SER A 177 0.18 1.68 -43.28
CA SER A 177 -0.25 1.83 -41.90
C SER A 177 0.00 0.56 -41.11
N LEU A 178 0.54 0.72 -39.89
CA LEU A 178 0.66 -0.32 -38.88
C LEU A 178 -0.57 -1.25 -38.87
N PRO A 179 -0.39 -2.58 -38.67
CA PRO A 179 -1.49 -3.50 -38.58
C PRO A 179 -2.49 -3.01 -37.51
N PRO A 180 -3.81 -3.06 -37.78
CA PRO A 180 -4.79 -2.61 -36.82
C PRO A 180 -4.66 -3.47 -35.57
N SER A 181 -4.44 -2.81 -34.43
CA SER A 181 -4.56 -3.42 -33.11
C SER A 181 -5.82 -4.28 -33.06
N PRO A 182 -5.78 -5.51 -32.49
CA PRO A 182 -6.97 -6.34 -32.36
C PRO A 182 -8.08 -5.53 -31.71
N PRO A 183 -9.36 -5.71 -32.12
CA PRO A 183 -10.45 -4.92 -31.60
C PRO A 183 -10.42 -4.98 -30.06
N PRO A 184 -10.64 -3.85 -29.34
CA PRO A 184 -10.45 -3.75 -27.89
C PRO A 184 -11.19 -4.81 -27.05
N SER A 185 -12.21 -5.46 -27.64
CA SER A 185 -13.01 -6.52 -27.05
C SER A 185 -12.40 -7.93 -27.13
N ALA A 186 -11.29 -8.14 -27.86
CA ALA A 186 -10.62 -9.44 -27.99
C ALA A 186 -9.47 -9.64 -26.98
N ALA A 187 -8.75 -8.56 -26.63
CA ALA A 187 -7.54 -8.64 -25.81
C ALA A 187 -7.81 -9.17 -24.38
N CYS A 188 -8.98 -8.85 -23.80
CA CYS A 188 -9.33 -9.23 -22.42
C CYS A 188 -10.23 -10.48 -22.31
N ARG A 189 -10.41 -11.24 -23.40
CA ARG A 189 -11.26 -12.45 -23.41
C ARG A 189 -10.72 -13.60 -22.57
N HIS A 190 -9.42 -13.59 -22.28
CA HIS A 190 -8.76 -14.58 -21.43
C HIS A 190 -9.08 -14.41 -19.94
N LEU A 191 -9.74 -13.31 -19.54
CA LEU A 191 -10.07 -13.02 -18.16
C LEU A 191 -11.47 -13.50 -17.80
N ARG A 192 -11.66 -13.82 -16.53
CA ARG A 192 -12.98 -14.06 -15.93
C ARG A 192 -13.87 -12.84 -16.17
N HIS A 193 -15.08 -13.05 -16.70
CA HIS A 193 -16.01 -11.99 -17.10
C HIS A 193 -15.38 -10.94 -18.05
N PRO A 194 -15.14 -11.29 -19.34
CA PRO A 194 -14.50 -10.40 -20.31
C PRO A 194 -15.14 -9.01 -20.45
N GLY A 195 -16.46 -8.92 -20.27
CA GLY A 195 -17.21 -7.66 -20.32
C GLY A 195 -16.96 -6.70 -19.15
N ALA A 196 -16.25 -7.13 -18.11
CA ALA A 196 -15.88 -6.29 -16.97
C ALA A 196 -14.51 -5.62 -17.15
N TYR A 197 -13.80 -5.86 -18.25
CA TYR A 197 -12.45 -5.32 -18.48
C TYR A 197 -12.38 -4.46 -19.76
N VAL A 198 -11.44 -3.53 -19.78
CA VAL A 198 -11.07 -2.70 -20.95
C VAL A 198 -9.58 -2.82 -21.16
N TYR A 199 -9.17 -3.00 -22.41
CA TYR A 199 -7.78 -2.94 -22.79
C TYR A 199 -7.31 -1.49 -22.86
N VAL A 200 -6.28 -1.15 -22.09
CA VAL A 200 -5.70 0.20 -22.01
C VAL A 200 -4.40 0.21 -22.81
N ASN A 201 -4.41 0.86 -23.97
CA ASN A 201 -3.26 0.88 -24.89
C ASN A 201 -1.98 1.44 -24.27
N ARG A 202 -2.08 2.43 -23.36
CA ARG A 202 -0.89 3.05 -22.73
C ARG A 202 -0.10 2.10 -21.83
N THR A 203 -0.80 1.16 -21.19
CA THR A 203 -0.20 0.19 -20.26
C THR A 203 -0.11 -1.20 -20.87
N GLU A 204 -0.64 -1.36 -22.10
CA GLU A 204 -0.78 -2.61 -22.84
C GLU A 204 -1.48 -3.73 -22.04
N ARG A 205 -2.43 -3.35 -21.17
CA ARG A 205 -3.04 -4.25 -20.18
C ARG A 205 -4.55 -4.12 -20.09
N CYS A 206 -5.17 -5.18 -19.59
CA CYS A 206 -6.58 -5.18 -19.23
C CYS A 206 -6.78 -4.59 -17.83
N ALA A 207 -7.54 -3.51 -17.74
CA ALA A 207 -7.99 -2.90 -16.49
C ALA A 207 -9.48 -3.16 -16.29
N VAL A 208 -9.91 -3.29 -15.03
CA VAL A 208 -11.33 -3.47 -14.69
C VAL A 208 -12.09 -2.19 -15.03
N ARG A 209 -13.32 -2.31 -15.53
CA ARG A 209 -14.23 -1.19 -15.80
C ARG A 209 -14.71 -0.57 -14.50
N CYS A 210 -14.81 0.75 -14.48
CA CYS A 210 -15.35 1.48 -13.35
C CYS A 210 -16.80 1.05 -13.06
N GLY A 211 -17.05 0.59 -11.83
CA GLY A 211 -18.38 0.15 -11.41
C GLY A 211 -18.84 -1.21 -11.96
N ALA A 212 -17.98 -1.94 -12.69
CA ALA A 212 -18.24 -3.32 -13.03
C ALA A 212 -17.96 -4.23 -11.83
N ASP A 213 -18.67 -5.35 -11.75
CA ASP A 213 -18.47 -6.38 -10.74
C ASP A 213 -17.57 -7.48 -11.30
N ALA A 214 -16.26 -7.24 -11.29
CA ALA A 214 -15.28 -8.17 -11.84
C ALA A 214 -14.84 -9.19 -10.78
N LEU A 215 -14.34 -8.69 -9.64
CA LEU A 215 -13.92 -9.52 -8.51
C LEU A 215 -14.91 -9.44 -7.34
N PHE A 216 -15.58 -8.31 -7.20
CA PHE A 216 -16.46 -8.02 -6.06
C PHE A 216 -17.83 -7.51 -6.54
N THR A 217 -18.87 -7.88 -5.81
CA THR A 217 -20.24 -7.45 -6.10
C THR A 217 -20.50 -6.03 -5.59
N SER A 218 -21.49 -5.37 -6.19
CA SER A 218 -21.96 -4.04 -5.75
C SER A 218 -22.44 -4.02 -4.28
N GLY A 219 -22.96 -5.14 -3.77
CA GLY A 219 -23.33 -5.29 -2.36
C GLY A 219 -22.13 -5.25 -1.41
N GLU A 220 -21.08 -6.00 -1.75
CA GLU A 220 -19.82 -6.07 -0.98
C GLU A 220 -19.06 -4.74 -1.00
N LYS A 221 -19.07 -4.04 -2.14
CA LYS A 221 -18.51 -2.68 -2.29
C LYS A 221 -19.18 -1.69 -1.34
N ARG A 222 -20.53 -1.68 -1.30
CA ARG A 222 -21.30 -0.80 -0.41
C ARG A 222 -21.07 -1.13 1.06
N LEU A 223 -21.05 -2.41 1.41
CA LEU A 223 -20.73 -2.84 2.78
C LEU A 223 -19.34 -2.36 3.20
N THR A 224 -18.35 -2.53 2.32
CA THR A 224 -16.96 -2.13 2.57
C THR A 224 -16.83 -0.62 2.72
N GLU A 225 -17.51 0.17 1.88
CA GLU A 225 -17.53 1.62 2.00
C GLU A 225 -18.08 2.09 3.36
N THR A 226 -19.24 1.58 3.78
CA THR A 226 -19.81 1.92 5.09
C THR A 226 -18.88 1.53 6.22
N TRP A 227 -18.36 0.31 6.20
CA TRP A 227 -17.48 -0.22 7.23
C TRP A 227 -16.18 0.59 7.36
N MET A 228 -15.50 0.82 6.24
CA MET A 228 -14.29 1.63 6.16
C MET A 228 -14.53 3.06 6.66
N SER A 229 -15.68 3.66 6.36
CA SER A 229 -16.02 5.02 6.81
C SER A 229 -16.12 5.12 8.35
N VAL A 230 -16.75 4.12 8.99
CA VAL A 230 -16.89 4.08 10.45
C VAL A 230 -15.53 3.87 11.10
N CYS A 231 -14.73 2.93 10.61
CA CYS A 231 -13.38 2.68 11.15
C CYS A 231 -12.47 3.90 10.99
N ALA A 232 -12.51 4.58 9.83
CA ALA A 232 -11.72 5.78 9.60
C ALA A 232 -12.14 6.93 10.51
N ALA A 233 -13.44 7.16 10.72
CA ALA A 233 -13.94 8.20 11.63
C ALA A 233 -13.51 7.95 13.09
N LEU A 234 -13.63 6.70 13.58
CA LEU A 234 -13.18 6.33 14.92
C LEU A 234 -11.67 6.50 15.09
N CYS A 235 -10.89 6.07 14.09
CA CYS A 235 -9.45 6.28 14.05
C CYS A 235 -9.11 7.77 14.12
N PHE A 236 -9.69 8.58 13.21
CA PHE A 236 -9.47 10.01 13.12
C PHE A 236 -9.75 10.73 14.44
N LEU A 237 -10.92 10.50 15.06
CA LEU A 237 -11.28 11.13 16.33
C LEU A 237 -10.32 10.75 17.46
N SER A 238 -9.95 9.46 17.54
CA SER A 238 -9.01 8.94 18.54
C SER A 238 -7.61 9.55 18.38
N THR A 239 -7.08 9.56 17.16
CA THR A 239 -5.75 10.09 16.87
C THR A 239 -5.70 11.61 16.96
N LEU A 240 -6.75 12.30 16.54
CA LEU A 240 -6.86 13.76 16.66
C LEU A 240 -6.82 14.18 18.12
N PHE A 241 -7.53 13.46 19.00
CA PHE A 241 -7.46 13.70 20.44
C PHE A 241 -6.04 13.51 21.00
N ALA A 242 -5.32 12.47 20.58
CA ALA A 242 -3.93 12.24 21.00
C ALA A 242 -3.00 13.37 20.55
N VAL A 243 -3.11 13.80 19.29
CA VAL A 243 -2.31 14.90 18.72
C VAL A 243 -2.62 16.23 19.42
N LEU A 244 -3.90 16.58 19.61
CA LEU A 244 -4.30 17.78 20.32
C LEU A 244 -3.81 17.77 21.78
N THR A 245 -3.86 16.61 22.45
CA THR A 245 -3.33 16.46 23.81
C THR A 245 -1.82 16.74 23.86
N PHE A 246 -1.06 16.30 22.86
CA PHE A 246 0.36 16.63 22.74
C PHE A 246 0.58 18.13 22.51
N LEU A 247 -0.21 18.77 21.64
CA LEU A 247 -0.09 20.21 21.37
C LEU A 247 -0.39 21.08 22.61
N VAL A 248 -1.29 20.62 23.48
CA VAL A 248 -1.63 21.32 24.74
C VAL A 248 -0.49 21.21 25.76
N ASP A 249 0.17 20.06 25.88
CA ASP A 249 1.30 19.87 26.79
C ASP A 249 2.38 18.94 26.19
N PRO A 250 3.32 19.49 25.39
CA PRO A 250 4.37 18.70 24.75
C PRO A 250 5.36 18.11 25.75
N ARG A 251 5.55 18.75 26.91
CA ARG A 251 6.57 18.36 27.91
C ARG A 251 6.22 17.05 28.61
N ARG A 252 4.96 16.65 28.54
CA ARG A 252 4.45 15.41 29.12
C ARG A 252 4.97 14.16 28.42
N PHE A 253 5.20 14.22 27.10
CA PHE A 253 5.55 13.07 26.29
C PHE A 253 7.05 13.06 25.98
N ARG A 254 7.84 12.50 26.89
CA ARG A 254 9.29 12.30 26.71
C ARG A 254 9.56 10.95 26.03
N TYR A 255 10.75 10.76 25.48
CA TYR A 255 11.19 9.42 25.06
C TYR A 255 11.10 8.48 26.26
N PRO A 256 10.74 7.19 26.11
CA PRO A 256 10.45 6.47 24.87
C PRO A 256 8.99 6.59 24.39
N GLU A 257 8.11 7.38 25.03
CA GLU A 257 6.70 7.51 24.62
C GLU A 257 6.47 8.46 23.44
N ARG A 258 7.38 9.41 23.22
CA ARG A 258 7.27 10.43 22.16
C ARG A 258 7.00 9.86 20.74
N PRO A 259 7.61 8.74 20.31
CA PRO A 259 7.25 8.06 19.05
C PRO A 259 5.77 7.71 18.88
N VAL A 260 5.04 7.43 19.98
CA VAL A 260 3.60 7.12 19.92
C VAL A 260 2.79 8.29 19.36
N ILE A 261 3.21 9.53 19.65
CA ILE A 261 2.57 10.73 19.10
C ILE A 261 2.81 10.84 17.60
N ALA A 262 4.03 10.57 17.14
CA ALA A 262 4.33 10.58 15.71
C ALA A 262 3.58 9.50 14.94
N LEU A 263 3.41 8.33 15.54
CA LEU A 263 2.57 7.26 15.03
C LEU A 263 1.08 7.67 14.99
N ALA A 264 0.57 8.35 16.01
CA ALA A 264 -0.80 8.92 15.99
C ALA A 264 -0.98 9.99 14.90
N MET A 265 0.03 10.85 14.67
CA MET A 265 0.01 11.84 13.59
C MET A 265 -0.08 11.17 12.21
N CYS A 266 0.71 10.12 11.98
CA CYS A 266 0.67 9.36 10.74
C CYS A 266 -0.68 8.67 10.53
N GLN A 267 -1.22 8.04 11.58
CA GLN A 267 -2.52 7.38 11.52
C GLN A 267 -3.69 8.34 11.30
N CYS A 268 -3.59 9.56 11.84
CA CYS A 268 -4.54 10.63 11.56
C CYS A 268 -4.54 10.99 10.06
N ALA A 269 -3.37 11.13 9.45
CA ALA A 269 -3.24 11.38 8.01
C ALA A 269 -3.78 10.22 7.15
N CYS A 270 -3.51 8.97 7.55
CA CYS A 270 -4.10 7.80 6.90
C CYS A 270 -5.65 7.83 6.99
N ALA A 271 -6.22 8.17 8.14
CA ALA A 271 -7.66 8.30 8.31
C ALA A 271 -8.26 9.42 7.44
N VAL A 272 -7.54 10.54 7.28
CA VAL A 272 -7.92 11.62 6.35
C VAL A 272 -7.97 11.13 4.91
N ALA A 273 -7.10 10.21 4.48
CA ALA A 273 -7.15 9.65 3.12
C ALA A 273 -8.51 9.02 2.80
N TYR A 274 -9.07 8.26 3.74
CA TYR A 274 -10.40 7.68 3.61
C TYR A 274 -11.49 8.75 3.58
N GLY A 275 -11.35 9.81 4.38
CA GLY A 275 -12.23 10.99 4.33
C GLY A 275 -12.18 11.71 2.97
N VAL A 276 -10.98 11.87 2.39
CA VAL A 276 -10.79 12.45 1.04
C VAL A 276 -11.49 11.59 -0.01
N ARG A 277 -11.34 10.25 0.05
CA ARG A 277 -12.07 9.35 -0.88
C ARG A 277 -13.59 9.42 -0.71
N LEU A 278 -14.09 9.56 0.51
CA LEU A 278 -15.53 9.73 0.76
C LEU A 278 -16.05 11.06 0.20
N ALA A 279 -15.31 12.15 0.41
CA ALA A 279 -15.70 13.49 -0.04
C ALA A 279 -15.58 13.66 -1.57
N ALA A 280 -14.52 13.15 -2.18
CA ALA A 280 -14.29 13.23 -3.63
C ALA A 280 -15.16 12.24 -4.42
N GLY A 281 -15.60 11.16 -3.78
CA GLY A 281 -16.33 10.04 -4.37
C GLY A 281 -15.40 8.99 -4.98
N SER A 282 -15.76 7.71 -4.81
CA SER A 282 -14.94 6.57 -5.26
C SER A 282 -14.61 6.59 -6.75
N ARG A 283 -15.60 6.92 -7.60
CA ARG A 283 -15.40 6.96 -9.05
C ARG A 283 -14.40 8.03 -9.48
N ARG A 284 -14.38 9.18 -8.80
CA ARG A 284 -13.48 10.28 -9.15
C ARG A 284 -12.02 9.94 -8.80
N VAL A 285 -11.83 9.27 -7.67
CA VAL A 285 -10.51 8.83 -7.19
C VAL A 285 -10.00 7.65 -8.00
N ALA A 286 -10.82 6.63 -8.24
CA ALA A 286 -10.36 5.33 -8.75
C ALA A 286 -10.40 5.18 -10.28
N CYS A 287 -11.21 5.99 -10.98
CA CYS A 287 -11.50 5.76 -12.39
C CYS A 287 -10.88 6.82 -13.29
N ASP A 288 -10.31 6.37 -14.40
CA ASP A 288 -9.84 7.23 -15.48
C ASP A 288 -11.04 7.71 -16.31
N ARG A 289 -11.13 9.03 -16.52
CA ARG A 289 -12.24 9.66 -17.26
C ARG A 289 -12.19 9.36 -18.76
N LEU A 290 -11.01 9.08 -19.31
CA LEU A 290 -10.83 8.84 -20.74
C LEU A 290 -11.23 7.42 -21.13
N THR A 291 -10.78 6.42 -20.36
CA THR A 291 -11.01 5.01 -20.66
C THR A 291 -12.21 4.41 -19.93
N GLY A 292 -12.70 5.07 -18.87
CA GLY A 292 -13.73 4.51 -17.99
C GLY A 292 -13.25 3.27 -17.20
N ALA A 293 -11.94 3.01 -17.18
CA ALA A 293 -11.32 1.90 -16.46
C ALA A 293 -10.72 2.35 -15.13
N LEU A 294 -10.48 1.39 -14.23
CA LEU A 294 -9.69 1.62 -13.02
C LEU A 294 -8.28 2.04 -13.38
N ILE A 295 -7.74 2.99 -12.62
CA ILE A 295 -6.42 3.56 -12.86
C ILE A 295 -5.35 2.50 -12.55
N GLY A 296 -4.50 2.22 -13.53
CA GLY A 296 -3.30 1.36 -13.38
C GLY A 296 -1.97 2.12 -13.46
N ASP A 297 -2.02 3.44 -13.65
CA ASP A 297 -0.88 4.36 -13.63
C ASP A 297 -1.31 5.62 -12.85
N GLY A 298 -1.19 5.58 -11.52
CA GLY A 298 -1.74 6.61 -10.60
C GLY A 298 -1.39 8.08 -10.91
N LEU A 299 -0.29 8.34 -11.62
CA LEU A 299 0.16 9.68 -12.02
C LEU A 299 -0.87 10.46 -12.86
N GLY A 300 -1.76 9.79 -13.58
CA GLY A 300 -2.76 10.44 -14.44
C GLY A 300 -3.93 11.09 -13.69
N ASN A 301 -4.10 10.80 -12.39
CA ASN A 301 -5.21 11.32 -11.59
C ASN A 301 -4.70 11.87 -10.25
N THR A 302 -4.91 13.17 -10.05
CA THR A 302 -4.49 13.88 -8.83
C THR A 302 -5.19 13.36 -7.58
N ASP A 303 -6.48 13.05 -7.66
CA ASP A 303 -7.27 12.57 -6.51
C ASP A 303 -6.76 11.19 -6.07
N CYS A 304 -6.47 10.31 -7.03
CA CYS A 304 -5.82 9.01 -6.81
C CYS A 304 -4.45 9.17 -6.15
N THR A 305 -3.61 10.07 -6.69
CA THR A 305 -2.26 10.32 -6.18
C THR A 305 -2.30 10.88 -4.76
N ILE A 306 -3.21 11.80 -4.43
CA ILE A 306 -3.36 12.34 -3.07
C ILE A 306 -3.71 11.22 -2.09
N VAL A 307 -4.69 10.39 -2.42
CA VAL A 307 -5.09 9.25 -1.57
C VAL A 307 -3.94 8.26 -1.39
N PHE A 308 -3.22 7.95 -2.47
CA PHE A 308 -2.03 7.12 -2.43
C PHE A 308 -0.95 7.71 -1.51
N LEU A 309 -0.63 9.00 -1.65
CA LEU A 309 0.37 9.68 -0.82
C LEU A 309 -0.03 9.63 0.66
N LEU A 310 -1.29 9.96 0.97
CA LEU A 310 -1.78 9.96 2.35
C LEU A 310 -1.73 8.56 2.98
N LEU A 311 -2.06 7.49 2.24
CA LEU A 311 -2.03 6.13 2.77
C LEU A 311 -0.61 5.55 2.80
N TYR A 312 0.14 5.67 1.72
CA TYR A 312 1.40 4.96 1.53
C TYR A 312 2.55 5.63 2.28
N TYR A 313 2.71 6.95 2.15
CA TYR A 313 3.79 7.66 2.83
C TYR A 313 3.61 7.60 4.35
N PHE A 314 2.42 7.99 4.85
CA PHE A 314 2.17 7.99 6.29
C PHE A 314 1.98 6.58 6.86
N GLY A 315 1.47 5.62 6.09
CA GLY A 315 1.43 4.21 6.52
C GLY A 315 2.84 3.63 6.73
N THR A 316 3.74 3.87 5.77
CA THR A 316 5.15 3.46 5.89
C THR A 316 5.86 4.22 7.03
N ALA A 317 5.65 5.53 7.16
CA ALA A 317 6.17 6.32 8.28
C ALA A 317 5.66 5.82 9.64
N ALA A 318 4.38 5.45 9.75
CA ALA A 318 3.82 4.88 10.97
C ALA A 318 4.52 3.57 11.36
N SER A 319 4.82 2.70 10.38
CA SER A 319 5.55 1.45 10.62
C SER A 319 6.98 1.70 11.13
N LEU A 320 7.68 2.71 10.60
CA LEU A 320 9.01 3.10 11.09
C LEU A 320 8.96 3.74 12.47
N TRP A 321 7.95 4.57 12.76
CA TRP A 321 7.76 5.12 14.11
C TRP A 321 7.46 4.03 15.13
N TRP A 322 6.77 2.95 14.76
CA TRP A 322 6.64 1.77 15.59
C TRP A 322 7.98 1.06 15.79
N VAL A 323 8.81 0.88 14.76
CA VAL A 323 10.17 0.33 14.92
C VAL A 323 11.01 1.20 15.88
N ILE A 324 10.99 2.53 15.70
CA ILE A 324 11.70 3.47 16.60
C ILE A 324 11.17 3.37 18.03
N LEU A 325 9.86 3.18 18.23
CA LEU A 325 9.29 2.92 19.55
C LEU A 325 9.89 1.65 20.17
N THR A 326 9.99 0.55 19.42
CA THR A 326 10.59 -0.71 19.93
C THR A 326 12.08 -0.56 20.24
N VAL A 327 12.83 0.18 19.41
CA VAL A 327 14.25 0.50 19.63
C VAL A 327 14.43 1.34 20.89
N THR A 328 13.72 2.47 20.99
CA THR A 328 13.83 3.36 22.16
C THR A 328 13.35 2.69 23.44
N TRP A 329 12.36 1.81 23.35
CA TRP A 329 11.96 0.96 24.46
C TRP A 329 13.05 -0.03 24.86
N PHE A 330 13.71 -0.71 23.91
CA PHE A 330 14.86 -1.57 24.19
C PHE A 330 16.04 -0.81 24.81
N LEU A 331 16.38 0.38 24.30
CA LEU A 331 17.45 1.21 24.87
C LEU A 331 17.13 1.60 26.32
N SER A 332 15.88 1.94 26.61
CA SER A 332 15.46 2.34 27.95
C SER A 332 15.33 1.14 28.91
N ALA A 333 14.71 0.04 28.49
CA ALA A 333 14.43 -1.12 29.33
C ALA A 333 15.62 -2.09 29.45
N GLY A 334 16.33 -2.32 28.34
CA GLY A 334 17.44 -3.27 28.26
C GLY A 334 18.79 -2.66 28.55
N LEU A 335 19.09 -1.49 27.97
CA LEU A 335 20.37 -0.79 28.16
C LEU A 335 20.33 0.30 29.24
N ARG A 336 19.16 0.53 29.85
CA ARG A 336 18.95 1.52 30.93
C ARG A 336 19.32 2.95 30.56
N TRP A 337 19.17 3.30 29.28
CA TRP A 337 19.40 4.69 28.86
C TRP A 337 18.37 5.62 29.49
N SER A 338 18.84 6.77 29.98
CA SER A 338 17.96 7.84 30.44
C SER A 338 17.23 8.49 29.27
N HIS A 339 16.11 9.15 29.57
CA HIS A 339 15.33 9.87 28.56
C HIS A 339 16.17 10.92 27.82
N ASP A 340 17.06 11.62 28.53
CA ASP A 340 17.94 12.64 27.96
C ASP A 340 19.01 12.04 27.03
N ALA A 341 19.50 10.83 27.34
CA ALA A 341 20.45 10.12 26.47
C ALA A 341 19.82 9.72 25.14
N ILE A 342 18.56 9.26 25.16
CA ILE A 342 17.80 8.92 23.94
C ILE A 342 17.46 10.18 23.15
N GLU A 343 17.09 11.27 23.83
CA GLU A 343 16.71 12.53 23.18
C GLU A 343 17.85 13.16 22.36
N ARG A 344 19.12 12.95 22.74
CA ARG A 344 20.29 13.36 21.94
C ARG A 344 20.31 12.77 20.52
N TYR A 345 19.70 11.59 20.32
CA TYR A 345 19.61 10.94 19.01
C TYR A 345 18.30 11.23 18.26
N SER A 346 17.44 12.10 18.79
CA SER A 346 16.12 12.41 18.21
C SER A 346 16.19 12.80 16.72
N SER A 347 17.17 13.61 16.32
CA SER A 347 17.36 14.02 14.92
C SER A 347 17.55 12.83 13.97
N HIS A 348 18.28 11.79 14.38
CA HIS A 348 18.48 10.58 13.58
C HIS A 348 17.19 9.79 13.43
N PHE A 349 16.42 9.65 14.51
CA PHE A 349 15.11 9.00 14.46
C PHE A 349 14.16 9.70 13.49
N HIS A 350 14.10 11.04 13.54
CA HIS A 350 13.28 11.83 12.63
C HIS A 350 13.76 11.72 11.18
N LEU A 351 15.08 11.75 10.93
CA LEU A 351 15.63 11.60 9.59
C LEU A 351 15.21 10.25 8.97
N VAL A 352 15.41 9.15 9.70
CA VAL A 352 15.05 7.80 9.21
C VAL A 352 13.54 7.67 9.00
N ALA A 353 12.73 8.12 9.96
CA ALA A 353 11.27 7.96 9.91
C ALA A 353 10.59 8.72 8.77
N TRP A 354 11.19 9.80 8.28
CA TRP A 354 10.61 10.65 7.23
C TRP A 354 11.30 10.50 5.87
N ALA A 355 12.63 10.36 5.85
CA ALA A 355 13.36 10.22 4.59
C ALA A 355 13.13 8.85 3.94
N ALA A 356 13.12 7.75 4.71
CA ALA A 356 12.94 6.43 4.14
C ALA A 356 11.55 6.25 3.44
N PRO A 357 10.41 6.65 4.05
CA PRO A 357 9.13 6.65 3.36
C PRO A 357 9.09 7.60 2.16
N ALA A 358 9.77 8.74 2.22
CA ALA A 358 9.84 9.68 1.10
C ALA A 358 10.52 9.04 -0.11
N VAL A 359 11.71 8.46 0.10
CA VAL A 359 12.47 7.76 -0.95
C VAL A 359 11.64 6.61 -1.53
N GLN A 360 11.06 5.77 -0.68
CA GLN A 360 10.22 4.66 -1.11
C GLN A 360 9.00 5.13 -1.92
N THR A 361 8.34 6.22 -1.51
CA THR A 361 7.21 6.81 -2.23
C THR A 361 7.62 7.36 -3.59
N ILE A 362 8.77 8.05 -3.68
CA ILE A 362 9.31 8.56 -4.95
C ILE A 362 9.58 7.40 -5.91
N VAL A 363 10.21 6.32 -5.43
CA VAL A 363 10.50 5.13 -6.25
C VAL A 363 9.20 4.51 -6.80
N VAL A 364 8.14 4.42 -5.98
CA VAL A 364 6.83 3.89 -6.43
C VAL A 364 6.19 4.77 -7.50
N LEU A 365 6.24 6.10 -7.33
CA LEU A 365 5.69 7.05 -8.30
C LEU A 365 6.45 6.99 -9.63
N VAL A 366 7.79 6.99 -9.59
CA VAL A 366 8.64 6.87 -10.78
C VAL A 366 8.40 5.53 -11.49
N SER A 367 8.21 4.45 -10.72
CA SER A 367 7.92 3.12 -11.26
C SER A 367 6.51 2.97 -11.83
N ARG A 368 5.66 4.01 -11.76
CA ARG A 368 4.24 3.98 -12.15
C ARG A 368 3.52 2.73 -11.61
N ALA A 369 3.74 2.43 -10.34
CA ALA A 369 3.23 1.22 -9.69
C ALA A 369 1.97 1.47 -8.83
N VAL A 370 1.33 2.62 -8.98
CA VAL A 370 0.14 3.01 -8.22
C VAL A 370 -1.10 2.60 -8.99
N ASP A 371 -1.93 1.78 -8.36
CA ASP A 371 -3.15 1.21 -8.92
C ASP A 371 -4.35 1.55 -8.02
N ALA A 372 -5.53 1.67 -8.63
CA ALA A 372 -6.79 1.78 -7.89
C ALA A 372 -7.37 0.39 -7.59
N ASP A 373 -7.94 0.24 -6.39
CA ASP A 373 -8.60 -0.98 -5.92
C ASP A 373 -10.08 -1.02 -6.32
N GLU A 374 -10.57 -2.16 -6.79
CA GLU A 374 -11.97 -2.33 -7.23
C GLU A 374 -12.95 -2.30 -6.04
N LEU A 375 -12.58 -2.90 -4.90
CA LEU A 375 -13.47 -3.02 -3.74
C LEU A 375 -13.68 -1.68 -3.05
N THR A 376 -12.59 -0.93 -2.87
CA THR A 376 -12.57 0.29 -2.05
C THR A 376 -12.46 1.57 -2.86
N GLY A 377 -12.11 1.52 -4.15
CA GLY A 377 -11.83 2.74 -4.92
C GLY A 377 -10.71 3.60 -4.32
N MET A 378 -9.84 3.01 -3.50
CA MET A 378 -8.64 3.66 -2.97
C MET A 378 -7.46 3.39 -3.88
N CYS A 379 -6.46 4.27 -3.88
CA CYS A 379 -5.24 4.07 -4.64
C CYS A 379 -4.09 3.60 -3.75
N TYR A 380 -3.46 2.49 -4.15
CA TYR A 380 -2.35 1.88 -3.42
C TYR A 380 -1.41 1.13 -4.39
N VAL A 381 -0.26 0.68 -3.92
CA VAL A 381 0.71 -0.03 -4.77
C VAL A 381 0.35 -1.52 -4.94
N GLY A 382 0.51 -2.05 -6.15
CA GLY A 382 0.61 -3.50 -6.37
C GLY A 382 -0.68 -4.28 -6.59
N HIS A 383 -1.82 -3.64 -6.91
CA HIS A 383 -3.05 -4.39 -7.24
C HIS A 383 -3.02 -4.97 -8.66
N ALA A 384 -2.35 -4.30 -9.60
CA ALA A 384 -2.20 -4.76 -10.97
C ALA A 384 -0.95 -5.65 -11.18
N ARG A 385 0.12 -5.42 -10.41
CA ARG A 385 1.41 -6.11 -10.54
C ARG A 385 1.83 -6.81 -9.24
N ALA A 386 1.90 -8.13 -9.27
CA ALA A 386 2.37 -8.94 -8.14
C ALA A 386 3.81 -8.57 -7.71
N ARG A 387 4.72 -8.30 -8.67
CA ARG A 387 6.10 -7.86 -8.35
C ARG A 387 6.12 -6.54 -7.59
N SER A 388 5.28 -5.58 -7.97
CA SER A 388 5.18 -4.29 -7.29
C SER A 388 4.57 -4.41 -5.89
N LEU A 389 3.59 -5.30 -5.71
CA LEU A 389 3.03 -5.63 -4.39
C LEU A 389 4.12 -6.15 -3.44
N VAL A 390 4.94 -7.10 -3.92
CA VAL A 390 6.01 -7.68 -3.12
C VAL A 390 7.08 -6.65 -2.80
N ALA A 391 7.63 -5.99 -3.82
CA ALA A 391 8.77 -5.10 -3.67
C ALA A 391 8.45 -3.85 -2.83
N PHE A 392 7.24 -3.29 -2.97
CA PHE A 392 6.91 -1.98 -2.42
C PHE A 392 5.93 -2.02 -1.25
N ALA A 393 5.22 -3.11 -0.98
CA ALA A 393 4.32 -3.20 0.16
C ALA A 393 4.70 -4.35 1.11
N LEU A 394 4.74 -5.60 0.61
CA LEU A 394 4.95 -6.76 1.46
C LEU A 394 6.36 -6.81 2.06
N ALA A 395 7.40 -6.69 1.24
CA ALA A 395 8.78 -6.81 1.72
C ALA A 395 9.16 -5.70 2.72
N PRO A 396 8.91 -4.40 2.46
CA PRO A 396 9.21 -3.34 3.43
C PRO A 396 8.46 -3.52 4.75
N LEU A 397 7.16 -3.85 4.70
CA LEU A 397 6.35 -4.05 5.90
C LEU A 397 6.82 -5.27 6.70
N ALA A 398 7.15 -6.37 6.03
CA ALA A 398 7.69 -7.57 6.66
C ALA A 398 9.06 -7.31 7.31
N THR A 399 9.93 -6.53 6.67
CA THR A 399 11.23 -6.11 7.24
C THR A 399 11.02 -5.26 8.49
N HIS A 400 10.14 -4.25 8.44
CA HIS A 400 9.84 -3.44 9.61
C HIS A 400 9.29 -4.30 10.76
N LEU A 401 8.34 -5.20 10.46
CA LEU A 401 7.77 -6.15 11.44
C LEU A 401 8.86 -7.01 12.09
N ALA A 402 9.74 -7.62 11.30
CA ALA A 402 10.81 -8.48 11.79
C ALA A 402 11.77 -7.72 12.72
N VAL A 403 12.20 -6.52 12.32
CA VAL A 403 13.08 -5.67 13.12
C VAL A 403 12.41 -5.25 14.43
N GLY A 404 11.17 -4.76 14.37
CA GLY A 404 10.46 -4.30 15.57
C GLY A 404 10.12 -5.41 16.55
N VAL A 405 9.73 -6.60 16.05
CA VAL A 405 9.53 -7.79 16.89
C VAL A 405 10.85 -8.23 17.52
N GLY A 406 11.95 -8.22 16.76
CA GLY A 406 13.30 -8.55 17.28
C GLY A 406 13.70 -7.68 18.47
N PHE A 407 13.57 -6.35 18.34
CA PHE A 407 13.85 -5.43 19.46
C PHE A 407 12.87 -5.60 20.63
N THR A 408 11.60 -5.89 20.34
CA THR A 408 10.58 -6.14 21.37
C THR A 408 10.94 -7.38 22.21
N VAL A 409 11.33 -8.48 21.56
CA VAL A 409 11.77 -9.72 22.22
C VAL A 409 13.03 -9.47 23.04
N ALA A 410 14.02 -8.77 22.48
CA ALA A 410 15.26 -8.42 23.18
C ALA A 410 15.00 -7.58 24.45
N ALA A 411 14.08 -6.61 24.37
CA ALA A 411 13.69 -5.76 25.50
C ALA A 411 12.98 -6.55 26.61
N TYR A 412 12.04 -7.43 26.26
CA TYR A 412 11.42 -8.33 27.22
C TYR A 412 12.43 -9.25 27.89
N ALA A 413 13.34 -9.86 27.11
CA ALA A 413 14.37 -10.74 27.65
C ALA A 413 15.27 -10.00 28.65
N ALA A 414 15.65 -8.74 28.36
CA ALA A 414 16.44 -7.93 29.27
C ALA A 414 15.68 -7.58 30.56
N LEU A 415 14.39 -7.24 30.46
CA LEU A 415 13.51 -6.98 31.62
C LEU A 415 13.35 -8.22 32.50
N PHE A 416 13.16 -9.41 31.92
CA PHE A 416 13.03 -10.65 32.68
C PHE A 416 14.34 -11.05 33.36
N ARG A 417 15.48 -10.92 32.68
CA ARG A 417 16.80 -11.14 33.28
C ARG A 417 17.03 -10.22 34.47
N TYR A 418 16.63 -8.96 34.38
CA TYR A 418 16.71 -8.01 35.49
C TYR A 418 15.84 -8.42 36.68
N ARG A 419 14.56 -8.73 36.43
CA ARG A 419 13.62 -9.18 37.48
C ARG A 419 14.09 -10.43 38.20
N SER A 420 14.68 -11.38 37.47
CA SER A 420 15.21 -12.61 38.07
C SER A 420 16.35 -12.36 39.06
N ARG A 421 17.11 -11.26 38.90
CA ARG A 421 18.28 -10.92 39.74
C ARG A 421 17.96 -9.97 40.91
N VAL A 422 16.89 -9.17 40.84
CA VAL A 422 16.59 -8.08 41.80
C VAL A 422 15.37 -8.41 42.66
N ARG A 423 15.33 -9.62 43.23
CA ARG A 423 14.20 -10.10 44.04
C ARG A 423 14.13 -9.50 45.46
N SER A 424 15.02 -8.58 45.83
CA SER A 424 15.21 -8.11 47.22
C SER A 424 15.51 -6.62 47.42
N GLY A 425 14.87 -5.69 46.69
CA GLY A 425 15.06 -4.26 47.00
C GLY A 425 14.19 -3.21 46.29
N VAL A 426 13.37 -2.52 47.09
CA VAL A 426 12.94 -1.10 47.00
C VAL A 426 11.78 -0.72 46.05
N GLU A 427 10.69 -0.24 46.66
CA GLU A 427 9.46 0.35 46.08
C GLU A 427 9.64 1.37 44.93
N LYS A 428 10.78 2.08 44.85
CA LYS A 428 11.02 3.11 43.82
C LYS A 428 11.26 2.51 42.43
N THR A 429 11.80 1.30 42.32
CA THR A 429 12.05 0.64 41.02
C THR A 429 10.75 0.10 40.40
N ALA A 430 9.75 -0.23 41.23
CA ALA A 430 8.47 -0.79 40.80
C ALA A 430 7.66 0.16 39.89
N LYS A 431 7.69 1.48 40.14
CA LYS A 431 6.97 2.47 39.31
C LYS A 431 7.56 2.61 37.90
N LEU A 432 8.89 2.64 37.79
CA LEU A 432 9.59 2.70 36.50
C LEU A 432 9.38 1.40 35.71
N GLU A 433 9.40 0.27 36.40
CA GLU A 433 9.15 -1.06 35.83
C GLU A 433 7.71 -1.22 35.31
N GLN A 434 6.71 -0.76 36.07
CA GLN A 434 5.32 -0.78 35.64
C GLN A 434 5.10 0.07 34.37
N PHE A 435 5.78 1.21 34.28
CA PHE A 435 5.79 2.05 33.09
C PHE A 435 6.42 1.34 31.89
N MET A 436 7.60 0.72 32.06
CA MET A 436 8.28 -0.02 31.00
C MET A 436 7.47 -1.22 30.50
N VAL A 437 6.82 -1.96 31.40
CA VAL A 437 5.93 -3.08 31.02
C VAL A 437 4.73 -2.57 30.24
N ARG A 438 4.15 -1.42 30.62
CA ARG A 438 3.03 -0.82 29.90
C ARG A 438 3.40 -0.50 28.45
N VAL A 439 4.57 0.10 28.21
CA VAL A 439 5.07 0.43 26.86
C VAL A 439 5.33 -0.84 26.05
N GLY A 440 5.91 -1.87 26.67
CA GLY A 440 6.11 -3.18 26.04
C GLY A 440 4.81 -3.83 25.57
N VAL A 441 3.78 -3.82 26.43
CA VAL A 441 2.45 -4.37 26.08
C VAL A 441 1.85 -3.62 24.88
N PHE A 442 2.03 -2.30 24.82
CA PHE A 442 1.59 -1.52 23.67
C PHE A 442 2.35 -1.85 22.38
N CYS A 443 3.67 -2.08 22.47
CA CYS A 443 4.47 -2.52 21.31
C CYS A 443 3.97 -3.86 20.74
N LEU A 444 3.67 -4.84 21.63
CA LEU A 444 3.10 -6.13 21.23
C LEU A 444 1.69 -5.98 20.63
N LEU A 445 0.84 -5.15 21.23
CA LEU A 445 -0.49 -4.87 20.71
C LEU A 445 -0.43 -4.21 19.32
N CYS A 446 0.58 -3.40 19.04
CA CYS A 446 0.78 -2.80 17.71
C CYS A 446 1.37 -3.79 16.69
N ALA A 447 2.14 -4.79 17.14
CA ALA A 447 2.74 -5.80 16.26
C ALA A 447 1.66 -6.70 15.63
N LEU A 448 0.63 -7.07 16.39
CA LEU A 448 -0.40 -8.01 15.94
C LEU A 448 -1.17 -7.51 14.70
N PRO A 449 -1.69 -6.28 14.64
CA PRO A 449 -2.34 -5.75 13.43
C PRO A 449 -1.40 -5.72 12.23
N VAL A 450 -0.11 -5.42 12.42
CA VAL A 450 0.89 -5.43 11.33
C VAL A 450 1.10 -6.84 10.79
N THR A 451 1.19 -7.84 11.66
CA THR A 451 1.26 -9.26 11.26
C THR A 451 0.02 -9.67 10.44
N CYS A 452 -1.18 -9.24 10.86
CA CYS A 452 -2.41 -9.50 10.11
C CYS A 452 -2.36 -8.86 8.71
N ILE A 453 -1.89 -7.61 8.59
CA ILE A 453 -1.74 -6.94 7.28
C ILE A 453 -0.76 -7.70 6.39
N VAL A 454 0.39 -8.13 6.91
CA VAL A 454 1.37 -8.93 6.16
C VAL A 454 0.75 -10.24 5.67
N ALA A 455 -0.04 -10.92 6.52
CA ALA A 455 -0.75 -12.14 6.13
C ALA A 455 -1.81 -11.89 5.04
N CYS A 456 -2.59 -10.80 5.13
CA CYS A 456 -3.54 -10.40 4.09
C CYS A 456 -2.83 -10.12 2.75
N LEU A 457 -1.71 -9.39 2.77
CA LEU A 457 -0.92 -9.09 1.57
C LEU A 457 -0.31 -10.36 0.95
N ALA A 458 0.13 -11.31 1.77
CA ALA A 458 0.62 -12.61 1.30
C ALA A 458 -0.52 -13.44 0.67
N TYR A 459 -1.72 -13.43 1.28
CA TYR A 459 -2.91 -14.06 0.70
C TYR A 459 -3.26 -13.47 -0.68
N GLU A 460 -3.22 -12.15 -0.82
CA GLU A 460 -3.45 -11.45 -2.10
C GLU A 460 -2.39 -11.84 -3.14
N TYR A 461 -1.11 -11.86 -2.75
CA TYR A 461 -0.03 -12.27 -3.64
C TYR A 461 -0.24 -13.67 -4.21
N VAL A 462 -0.51 -14.66 -3.34
CA VAL A 462 -0.62 -16.08 -3.72
C VAL A 462 -1.84 -16.35 -4.61
N ASN A 463 -2.98 -15.70 -4.34
CA ASN A 463 -4.25 -16.05 -4.98
C ASN A 463 -4.67 -15.12 -6.13
N SER A 464 -4.03 -13.95 -6.28
CA SER A 464 -4.42 -12.92 -7.25
C SER A 464 -4.54 -13.39 -8.70
N ALA A 465 -3.65 -14.29 -9.14
CA ALA A 465 -3.67 -14.84 -10.49
C ALA A 465 -4.90 -15.74 -10.71
N THR A 466 -5.19 -16.62 -9.75
CA THR A 466 -6.26 -17.63 -9.83
C THR A 466 -7.65 -17.01 -9.86
N TRP A 467 -7.86 -15.84 -9.24
CA TRP A 467 -9.15 -15.14 -9.26
C TRP A 467 -9.54 -14.62 -10.65
N ARG A 468 -8.56 -14.34 -11.50
CA ARG A 468 -8.73 -13.74 -12.83
C ARG A 468 -8.85 -14.77 -13.95
N LEU A 469 -8.52 -16.04 -13.67
CA LEU A 469 -8.58 -17.12 -14.66
C LEU A 469 -10.03 -17.46 -15.06
N PRO A 470 -10.27 -17.78 -16.34
CA PRO A 470 -11.60 -18.16 -16.83
C PRO A 470 -12.00 -19.53 -16.26
N GLY A 471 -13.25 -19.69 -15.85
CA GLY A 471 -13.77 -20.95 -15.29
C GLY A 471 -13.32 -21.27 -13.85
N SER A 472 -12.48 -20.43 -13.23
CA SER A 472 -12.06 -20.58 -11.84
C SER A 472 -13.22 -20.35 -10.87
N SER A 473 -13.43 -21.28 -9.94
CA SER A 473 -14.38 -21.13 -8.83
C SER A 473 -13.82 -20.27 -7.68
N ALA A 474 -12.50 -20.05 -7.64
CA ALA A 474 -11.86 -19.26 -6.60
C ALA A 474 -12.31 -17.78 -6.67
N LYS A 475 -12.65 -17.20 -5.53
CA LYS A 475 -13.02 -15.78 -5.39
C LYS A 475 -12.23 -15.16 -4.23
N PRO A 476 -11.91 -13.87 -4.30
CA PRO A 476 -11.29 -13.17 -3.17
C PRO A 476 -12.29 -13.09 -2.00
N GLY A 477 -11.84 -13.44 -0.80
CA GLY A 477 -12.62 -13.25 0.42
C GLY A 477 -12.68 -11.77 0.80
N VAL A 478 -13.86 -11.13 0.69
CA VAL A 478 -14.07 -9.70 1.01
C VAL A 478 -13.68 -9.40 2.46
N GLU A 479 -13.96 -10.32 3.36
CA GLU A 479 -13.61 -10.25 4.76
C GLU A 479 -12.10 -10.04 4.99
N ILE A 480 -11.24 -10.59 4.13
CA ILE A 480 -9.77 -10.45 4.24
C ILE A 480 -9.35 -9.02 3.87
N PHE A 481 -9.96 -8.44 2.84
CA PHE A 481 -9.69 -7.06 2.43
C PHE A 481 -10.20 -6.07 3.48
N MET A 482 -11.41 -6.31 4.02
CA MET A 482 -11.96 -5.51 5.11
C MET A 482 -11.08 -5.60 6.38
N LEU A 483 -10.58 -6.79 6.71
CA LEU A 483 -9.66 -7.00 7.82
C LEU A 483 -8.38 -6.19 7.64
N LYS A 484 -7.77 -6.21 6.45
CA LYS A 484 -6.56 -5.43 6.13
C LYS A 484 -6.75 -3.94 6.46
N ILE A 485 -7.90 -3.39 6.07
CA ILE A 485 -8.26 -1.98 6.32
C ILE A 485 -8.48 -1.70 7.80
N VAL A 486 -9.19 -2.58 8.51
CA VAL A 486 -9.41 -2.39 9.96
C VAL A 486 -8.09 -2.46 10.69
N MET A 487 -7.25 -3.45 10.39
CA MET A 487 -5.97 -3.64 11.06
C MET A 487 -5.00 -2.49 10.81
N SER A 488 -5.06 -1.83 9.65
CA SER A 488 -4.24 -0.64 9.41
C SER A 488 -4.68 0.57 10.26
N LEU A 489 -5.98 0.70 10.56
CA LEU A 489 -6.57 1.79 11.34
C LEU A 489 -6.64 1.50 12.86
N ILE A 490 -6.62 0.23 13.26
CA ILE A 490 -6.81 -0.18 14.66
C ILE A 490 -5.71 0.36 15.57
N VAL A 491 -4.50 0.49 15.03
CA VAL A 491 -3.36 1.09 15.71
C VAL A 491 -3.70 2.54 16.10
N GLY A 492 -4.27 3.34 15.19
CA GLY A 492 -4.72 4.69 15.50
C GLY A 492 -5.79 4.72 16.59
N MET A 493 -6.75 3.80 16.55
CA MET A 493 -7.80 3.69 17.58
C MET A 493 -7.23 3.43 18.99
N THR A 494 -6.10 2.74 19.13
CA THR A 494 -5.45 2.50 20.44
C THR A 494 -4.66 3.68 20.98
N THR A 495 -4.13 4.52 20.10
CA THR A 495 -3.23 5.61 20.51
C THR A 495 -3.97 6.69 21.32
N GLY A 496 -5.25 6.95 21.02
CA GLY A 496 -6.08 7.87 21.81
C GLY A 496 -6.21 7.44 23.27
N PRO A 497 -6.83 6.29 23.58
CA PRO A 497 -6.96 5.77 24.94
C PRO A 497 -5.61 5.59 25.64
N TRP A 498 -4.54 5.29 24.91
CA TRP A 498 -3.19 5.23 25.46
C TRP A 498 -2.78 6.55 26.14
N THR A 499 -3.13 7.69 25.54
CA THR A 499 -2.83 9.02 26.10
C THR A 499 -3.73 9.40 27.28
N TRP A 500 -4.79 8.64 27.58
CA TRP A 500 -5.72 8.95 28.68
C TRP A 500 -5.06 8.72 30.04
N SER A 501 -5.03 9.78 30.85
CA SER A 501 -4.60 9.72 32.25
C SER A 501 -5.28 10.84 33.04
N ARG A 502 -5.22 10.79 34.37
CA ARG A 502 -5.67 11.92 35.22
C ARG A 502 -4.97 13.23 34.83
N GLN A 503 -3.70 13.16 34.45
CA GLN A 503 -2.92 14.32 33.98
C GLN A 503 -3.44 14.90 32.66
N THR A 504 -4.03 14.07 31.79
CA THR A 504 -4.71 14.54 30.57
C THR A 504 -5.87 15.46 30.94
N ILE A 505 -6.73 14.99 31.84
CA ILE A 505 -7.91 15.75 32.28
C ILE A 505 -7.49 17.09 32.88
N ASP A 506 -6.44 17.11 33.71
CA ASP A 506 -5.94 18.35 34.31
C ASP A 506 -5.35 19.32 33.29
N SER A 507 -4.65 18.82 32.28
CA SER A 507 -4.11 19.62 31.17
C SER A 507 -5.23 20.25 30.35
N TRP A 508 -6.26 19.47 30.01
CA TRP A 508 -7.44 19.95 29.30
C TRP A 508 -8.28 20.93 30.15
N ARG A 509 -8.42 20.72 31.46
CA ARG A 509 -9.06 21.67 32.39
C ARG A 509 -8.30 22.99 32.47
N LYS A 510 -6.97 22.95 32.52
CA LYS A 510 -6.12 24.16 32.51
C LYS A 510 -6.25 24.90 31.17
N PHE A 511 -6.23 24.18 30.06
CA PHE A 511 -6.41 24.74 28.72
C PHE A 511 -7.80 25.38 28.55
N ALA A 512 -8.88 24.68 28.93
CA ALA A 512 -10.24 25.19 28.87
C ALA A 512 -10.43 26.46 29.71
N ARG A 513 -9.82 26.53 30.91
CA ARG A 513 -9.82 27.75 31.73
C ARG A 513 -9.08 28.91 31.05
N ARG A 514 -7.93 28.65 30.42
CA ARG A 514 -7.17 29.67 29.66
C ARG A 514 -7.94 30.17 28.44
N MET A 515 -8.59 29.27 27.70
CA MET A 515 -9.42 29.64 26.55
C MET A 515 -10.63 30.47 26.95
N ARG A 516 -11.36 30.07 28.02
CA ARG A 516 -12.45 30.89 28.58
C ARG A 516 -11.97 32.26 29.00
N ALA A 517 -10.82 32.36 29.68
CA ALA A 517 -10.25 33.65 30.07
C ALA A 517 -9.89 34.53 28.85
N ARG A 518 -9.32 33.95 27.78
CA ARG A 518 -9.01 34.68 26.54
C ARG A 518 -10.27 35.16 25.81
N CYS A 519 -11.30 34.32 25.67
CA CYS A 519 -12.58 34.73 25.07
C CYS A 519 -13.24 35.86 25.88
N CYS A 520 -13.28 35.74 27.21
CA CYS A 520 -13.83 36.80 28.07
C CYS A 520 -13.02 38.11 28.00
N CYS A 521 -11.69 38.05 27.85
CA CYS A 521 -10.85 39.23 27.65
C CYS A 521 -11.11 39.89 26.28
N ASP A 522 -11.29 39.09 25.24
CA ASP A 522 -11.57 39.58 23.89
C ASP A 522 -12.98 40.19 23.79
N ASP A 523 -13.98 39.61 24.45
CA ASP A 523 -15.32 40.19 24.58
C ASP A 523 -15.31 41.50 25.38
N ARG A 524 -14.56 41.58 26.49
CA ARG A 524 -14.38 42.83 27.24
C ARG A 524 -13.65 43.89 26.41
N ALA A 525 -12.64 43.51 25.63
CA ALA A 525 -11.92 44.42 24.74
C ALA A 525 -12.80 44.93 23.60
N ARG A 526 -13.63 44.07 22.99
CA ARG A 526 -14.63 44.45 21.98
C ARG A 526 -15.70 45.36 22.57
N ALA A 527 -16.21 45.07 23.76
CA ALA A 527 -17.16 45.93 24.47
C ALA A 527 -16.56 47.31 24.82
N ALA A 528 -15.29 47.37 25.24
CA ALA A 528 -14.59 48.62 25.50
C ALA A 528 -14.36 49.46 24.22
N ARG A 529 -14.04 48.82 23.08
CA ARG A 529 -13.96 49.49 21.78
C ARG A 529 -15.32 50.02 21.32
N ARG A 530 -16.40 49.27 21.56
CA ARG A 530 -17.77 49.70 21.23
C ARG A 530 -18.22 50.91 22.05
N LYS A 531 -17.79 51.01 23.32
CA LYS A 531 -18.02 52.20 24.17
C LYS A 531 -17.21 53.42 23.73
N ARG A 532 -16.01 53.25 23.17
CA ARG A 532 -15.21 54.35 22.60
C ARG A 532 -15.68 54.83 21.23
N ALA A 533 -16.45 54.03 20.50
CA ALA A 533 -16.93 54.35 19.15
C ALA A 533 -18.28 55.07 19.11
N VAL A 534 -18.89 55.39 20.27
CA VAL A 534 -20.09 56.22 20.33
C VAL A 534 -19.65 57.69 20.39
N PRO A 535 -19.99 58.54 19.42
CA PRO A 535 -19.74 59.98 19.52
C PRO A 535 -20.60 60.54 20.64
N GLN A 536 -19.98 61.08 21.68
CA GLN A 536 -20.67 61.85 22.70
C GLN A 536 -21.00 63.22 22.09
N TYR A 537 -22.20 63.35 21.51
CA TYR A 537 -22.72 64.64 21.07
C TYR A 537 -22.95 65.52 22.29
N HIS A 538 -22.00 66.41 22.58
CA HIS A 538 -22.23 67.54 23.47
C HIS A 538 -23.14 68.55 22.76
N TYR A 539 -24.40 68.64 23.20
CA TYR A 539 -25.29 69.72 22.81
C TYR A 539 -24.83 71.00 23.52
N HIS A 540 -24.22 71.92 22.77
CA HIS A 540 -23.98 73.30 23.20
C HIS A 540 -25.14 74.16 22.67
N GLY A 541 -25.93 74.73 23.58
CA GLY A 541 -27.00 75.68 23.28
C GLY A 541 -27.21 76.66 24.42
N SER A 542 -26.51 77.79 24.35
CA SER A 542 -26.78 79.08 25.02
C SER A 542 -28.18 79.60 24.66
N ALA A 543 -28.90 80.47 25.38
CA ALA A 543 -28.81 81.11 26.70
C ALA A 543 -30.16 81.83 26.96
N HIS A 544 -30.39 82.22 28.23
CA HIS A 544 -31.29 83.26 28.73
C HIS A 544 -32.83 83.07 28.67
N VAL A 545 -33.50 83.08 29.83
CA VAL A 545 -34.25 84.23 30.42
C VAL A 545 -35.21 83.73 31.55
N THR A 546 -35.24 84.50 32.66
CA THR A 546 -36.25 84.60 33.75
C THR A 546 -36.54 83.44 34.73
N THR A 547 -36.10 83.65 35.98
CA THR A 547 -36.84 83.33 37.23
C THR A 547 -38.00 84.31 37.43
N PRO A 548 -39.13 83.98 38.11
CA PRO A 548 -39.15 83.77 39.57
C PRO A 548 -40.07 82.65 40.11
N ALA A 549 -39.87 82.36 41.41
CA ALA A 549 -40.66 81.70 42.48
C ALA A 549 -42.09 81.18 42.16
N ILE A 550 -42.70 80.22 42.87
CA ILE A 550 -43.14 80.18 44.29
C ILE A 550 -43.63 78.70 44.52
N TYR A 551 -43.38 77.95 45.60
CA TYR A 551 -44.25 77.84 46.80
C TYR A 551 -43.73 76.79 47.82
N TYR A 552 -43.95 77.13 49.10
CA TYR A 552 -43.77 76.36 50.33
C TYR A 552 -44.34 74.92 50.32
N ARG A 553 -43.67 73.97 51.02
CA ARG A 553 -44.06 73.45 52.37
C ARG A 553 -43.29 72.17 52.77
N THR A 554 -42.55 72.28 53.87
CA THR A 554 -42.51 71.39 55.06
C THR A 554 -42.80 69.88 54.92
N TYR A 555 -41.92 68.99 55.36
CA TYR A 555 -41.80 68.48 56.75
C TYR A 555 -40.68 67.41 56.87
N SER A 556 -40.04 67.43 58.04
CA SER A 556 -39.11 66.49 58.69
C SER A 556 -39.64 65.04 58.71
N ALA A 557 -38.95 63.94 59.04
CA ALA A 557 -37.65 63.55 59.59
C ALA A 557 -37.45 62.06 59.16
N VAL A 558 -36.28 61.43 59.19
CA VAL A 558 -35.68 60.76 60.37
C VAL A 558 -34.20 60.50 60.07
N ASP A 559 -33.43 60.68 61.12
CA ASP A 559 -31.98 60.69 61.26
C ASP A 559 -31.37 59.29 61.54
N SER A 560 -30.03 59.26 61.58
CA SER A 560 -29.08 58.30 62.14
C SER A 560 -28.22 57.62 61.06
N SER A 561 -27.03 58.15 60.73
CA SER A 561 -25.75 58.11 61.49
C SER A 561 -25.27 56.65 61.66
N SER A 562 -24.06 56.25 61.29
CA SER A 562 -22.78 56.81 61.71
C SER A 562 -21.60 56.31 60.86
N LYS A 563 -20.62 57.20 60.69
CA LYS A 563 -19.19 56.98 60.35
C LYS A 563 -18.51 56.15 61.49
N HIS A 564 -17.27 55.67 61.51
CA HIS A 564 -15.98 56.10 60.96
C HIS A 564 -14.88 55.13 61.47
N LYS A 565 -13.76 54.97 60.72
CA LYS A 565 -12.34 54.73 61.18
C LYS A 565 -12.07 53.43 62.02
N THR A 566 -10.90 52.77 62.05
CA THR A 566 -9.47 53.07 61.81
C THR A 566 -8.65 51.76 61.86
N SER A 567 -7.49 51.75 61.18
CA SER A 567 -6.16 51.18 61.55
C SER A 567 -6.00 49.88 62.36
N GLY A 568 -5.00 49.06 61.98
CA GLY A 568 -4.18 48.30 62.93
C GLY A 568 -3.88 46.83 62.57
N SER A 569 -2.61 46.52 62.29
CA SER A 569 -2.04 45.17 62.25
C SER A 569 -1.91 44.60 63.66
N VAL A 570 -2.16 43.28 63.86
CA VAL A 570 -1.40 42.44 64.81
C VAL A 570 -1.45 40.98 64.36
N THR A 571 -0.28 40.37 64.25
CA THR A 571 0.01 38.93 64.22
C THR A 571 0.08 38.41 65.65
N VAL A 572 -0.63 37.33 66.03
CA VAL A 572 -0.23 36.44 67.14
C VAL A 572 -0.82 35.03 66.92
N VAL A 573 0.11 34.06 66.84
CA VAL A 573 0.05 32.58 67.01
C VAL A 573 -0.83 31.77 66.06
#